data_AF-A0AAV5TZK8-F1
#
_entry.id   AF-A0AAV5TZK8-F1
#
_cell.length_a   1.000
_cell.length_b   1.000
_cell.length_c   1.000
_cell.angle_alpha   90.00
_cell.angle_beta   90.00
_cell.angle_gamma   90.00
#
_symmetry.space_group_name_H-M   'P 1'
#
loop_
_entity.id
_entity.type
_entity.pdbx_description
1 polymer ?
#
loop_
_entity_poly.entity_id
_entity_poly.type
_entity_poly.pdbx_seq_one_letter_code
_entity_poly.pdbx_strand_id
1 'polypeptide(L)'
;MKDMEVYSMDTPSTIDLYDPLTHSWHRSESSSSPDDFRSIVAIRRKMIFVGFDHEERLHPGFEVYDTQKCEWNQVVLQTAQPEHIGAI
;
A
#
# COMPACT_ATOMS: atom_id res chain seq x y z
N MET A 1 -31.01 19.33 3.98
CA MET A 1 -29.74 18.81 3.43
C MET A 1 -29.05 18.11 4.57
N LYS A 2 -28.92 16.78 4.51
CA LYS A 2 -28.19 16.01 5.53
C LYS A 2 -26.70 16.20 5.28
N ASP A 3 -25.98 16.51 6.34
CA ASP A 3 -24.54 16.61 6.36
C ASP A 3 -23.92 15.35 5.76
N MET A 4 -23.18 15.55 4.68
CA MET A 4 -22.38 14.51 4.05
C MET A 4 -21.13 14.35 4.91
N GLU A 5 -21.21 13.50 5.93
CA GLU A 5 -20.04 13.05 6.66
C GLU A 5 -19.14 12.32 5.66
N VAL A 6 -18.01 12.95 5.31
CA VAL A 6 -16.92 12.31 4.59
C VAL A 6 -16.35 11.27 5.53
N TYR A 7 -16.76 10.02 5.34
CA TYR A 7 -16.22 8.88 6.07
C TYR A 7 -14.81 8.62 5.47
N SER A 8 -13.79 9.31 5.99
CA SER A 8 -12.41 8.84 5.80
C SER A 8 -12.35 7.49 6.51
N MET A 9 -12.44 6.41 5.74
CA MET A 9 -12.10 5.10 6.26
C MET A 9 -10.60 5.11 6.47
N ASP A 10 -10.15 5.55 7.64
CA ASP A 10 -8.81 5.27 8.18
C ASP A 10 -8.71 3.76 8.48
N THR A 11 -9.02 2.93 7.48
CA THR A 11 -8.96 1.49 7.59
C THR A 11 -7.49 1.11 7.46
N PRO A 12 -6.91 0.42 8.46
CA PRO A 12 -5.55 -0.06 8.35
C PRO A 12 -5.42 -0.97 7.13
N SER A 13 -4.46 -0.68 6.25
CA SER A 13 -4.15 -1.51 5.10
C SER A 13 -3.45 -2.78 5.60
N THR A 14 -4.14 -3.91 5.52
CA THR A 14 -3.60 -5.25 5.82
C THR A 14 -3.54 -6.06 4.54
N ILE A 15 -2.64 -7.04 4.47
CA ILE A 15 -2.57 -7.99 3.37
C ILE A 15 -2.76 -9.41 3.84
N ASP A 16 -3.49 -10.19 3.05
CA ASP A 16 -3.67 -11.62 3.24
C ASP A 16 -2.74 -12.37 2.28
N LEU A 17 -1.81 -13.15 2.85
CA LEU A 17 -0.79 -13.92 2.14
C LEU A 17 -1.19 -15.39 2.14
N TYR A 18 -1.29 -15.99 0.95
CA TYR A 18 -1.58 -17.41 0.81
C TYR A 18 -0.29 -18.23 0.72
N ASP A 19 -0.14 -19.22 1.60
CA ASP A 19 0.91 -20.23 1.54
C ASP A 19 0.38 -21.50 0.84
N PRO A 20 0.85 -21.80 -0.39
CA PRO A 20 0.39 -22.96 -1.13
C PRO A 20 0.92 -24.30 -0.59
N LEU A 21 1.97 -24.32 0.23
CA LEU A 21 2.51 -25.55 0.82
C LEU A 21 1.65 -26.04 1.98
N THR A 22 1.15 -25.09 2.77
CA THR A 22 0.31 -25.38 3.95
C THR A 22 -1.18 -25.16 3.70
N HIS A 23 -1.54 -24.67 2.51
CA HIS A 23 -2.91 -24.30 2.13
C HIS A 23 -3.57 -23.35 3.13
N SER A 24 -2.79 -22.39 3.65
CA SER A 24 -3.22 -21.51 4.71
C SER A 24 -3.05 -20.04 4.33
N TRP A 25 -3.82 -19.18 4.99
CA TRP A 25 -3.74 -17.74 4.85
C TRP A 25 -3.06 -17.15 6.09
N HIS A 26 -2.18 -16.18 5.87
CA HIS A 26 -1.54 -15.38 6.91
C HIS A 26 -1.90 -13.92 6.70
N ARG A 27 -2.41 -13.26 7.74
CA ARG A 27 -2.70 -11.82 7.70
C ARG A 27 -1.52 -11.04 8.28
N SER A 28 -1.06 -10.03 7.56
CA SER A 28 -0.01 -9.12 8.04
C SER A 28 -0.50 -8.24 9.19
N GLU A 29 0.45 -7.61 9.88
CA GLU A 29 0.14 -6.41 10.66
C GLU A 29 -0.39 -5.29 9.75
N SER A 30 -1.07 -4.32 10.36
CA SER A 30 -1.54 -3.11 9.71
C SER A 30 -0.36 -2.26 9.24
N SER A 31 -0.44 -1.75 8.01
CA SER A 31 0.51 -0.76 7.56
C SER A 31 0.30 0.59 8.28
N SER A 32 1.33 1.42 8.26
CA SER A 32 1.35 2.71 8.96
C SER A 32 0.67 3.83 8.17
N SER A 33 0.46 3.64 6.87
CA SER A 33 -0.21 4.59 5.99
C SER A 33 -1.54 3.99 5.54
N PRO A 34 -2.68 4.40 6.14
CA PRO A 34 -4.01 3.96 5.74
C PRO A 34 -4.41 4.66 4.44
N ASP A 35 -3.72 4.35 3.35
CA ASP A 35 -4.03 4.90 2.03
C ASP A 35 -4.50 3.80 1.08
N ASP A 36 -5.30 4.25 0.13
CA ASP A 36 -5.95 3.48 -0.93
C ASP A 36 -4.88 2.98 -1.92
N PHE A 37 -4.14 1.93 -1.55
CA PHE A 37 -3.16 1.30 -2.44
C PHE A 37 -3.86 0.66 -3.63
N ARG A 38 -3.85 1.35 -4.77
CA ARG A 38 -4.51 0.89 -6.00
C ARG A 38 -3.67 -0.06 -6.82
N SER A 39 -2.38 -0.19 -6.53
CA SER A 39 -1.48 -1.02 -7.32
C SER A 39 -0.39 -1.67 -6.47
N ILE A 40 -0.05 -2.90 -6.86
CA ILE A 40 0.95 -3.72 -6.18
C ILE A 40 1.90 -4.35 -7.19
N VAL A 41 3.20 -4.35 -6.88
CA VAL A 41 4.20 -5.09 -7.65
C VAL A 41 5.06 -5.96 -6.74
N ALA A 42 5.24 -7.21 -7.13
CA ALA A 42 6.11 -8.15 -6.42
C ALA A 42 7.51 -8.13 -7.06
N ILE A 43 8.53 -7.80 -6.27
CA ILE A 43 9.93 -7.82 -6.69
C ILE A 43 10.74 -8.64 -5.67
N ARG A 44 11.14 -9.85 -6.08
CA ARG A 44 11.83 -10.82 -5.22
C ARG A 44 10.99 -11.17 -3.97
N ARG A 45 11.43 -10.74 -2.78
CA ARG A 45 10.80 -10.99 -1.47
C ARG A 45 10.09 -9.74 -0.92
N LYS A 46 9.78 -8.79 -1.81
CA LYS A 46 9.19 -7.51 -1.46
C LYS A 46 7.94 -7.29 -2.28
N MET A 47 6.90 -6.82 -1.62
CA MET A 47 5.67 -6.33 -2.25
C MET A 47 5.67 -4.81 -2.10
N ILE A 48 5.63 -4.10 -3.21
CA ILE A 48 5.65 -2.64 -3.26
C ILE A 48 4.22 -2.18 -3.54
N PHE A 49 3.70 -1.33 -2.67
CA PHE A 49 2.34 -0.81 -2.70
C PHE A 49 2.38 0.66 -3.07
N VAL A 50 1.76 1.00 -4.20
CA VAL A 50 1.69 2.37 -4.70
C VAL A 50 0.24 2.79 -4.71
N GLY A 51 -0.03 3.93 -4.09
CA GLY A 51 -1.37 4.49 -3.92
C GLY A 51 -1.46 5.91 -4.46
N PHE A 52 -2.69 6.35 -4.63
CA PHE A 52 -3.04 7.73 -4.90
C PHE A 52 -3.84 8.27 -3.72
N ASP A 53 -3.69 9.54 -3.41
CA ASP A 53 -4.52 10.18 -2.40
C ASP A 53 -5.97 10.32 -2.91
N HIS A 54 -6.86 10.80 -2.03
CA HIS A 54 -8.26 11.03 -2.39
C HIS A 54 -8.47 12.02 -3.55
N GLU A 55 -7.46 12.83 -3.87
CA GLU A 55 -7.45 13.79 -4.98
C GLU A 55 -6.77 13.22 -6.24
N GLU A 56 -6.55 11.90 -6.29
CA GLU A 56 -5.87 11.18 -7.36
C GLU A 56 -4.42 11.64 -7.61
N ARG A 57 -3.79 12.28 -6.62
CA ARG A 57 -2.36 12.61 -6.69
C ARG A 57 -1.56 11.41 -6.22
N LEU A 58 -0.44 11.17 -6.91
CA LEU A 58 0.49 10.13 -6.49
C LEU A 58 0.97 10.45 -5.07
N HIS A 59 0.85 9.50 -4.14
CA HIS A 59 1.45 9.68 -2.82
C HIS A 59 2.96 9.91 -2.96
N PRO A 60 3.55 10.85 -2.20
CA PRO A 60 4.99 11.11 -2.24
C PRO A 60 5.82 9.93 -1.70
N GLY A 61 5.18 8.85 -1.26
CA GLY A 61 5.81 7.63 -0.83
C GLY A 61 5.03 6.38 -1.25
N PHE A 62 5.69 5.24 -1.12
CA PHE A 62 5.12 3.93 -1.29
C PHE A 62 5.45 3.08 -0.07
N GLU A 63 4.62 2.09 0.24
CA GLU A 63 4.92 1.12 1.30
C GLU A 63 5.50 -0.15 0.70
N VAL A 64 6.40 -0.78 1.45
CA VAL A 64 7.06 -2.02 1.06
C VAL A 64 6.87 -3.04 2.17
N TYR A 65 6.23 -4.14 1.84
CA TYR A 65 6.16 -5.30 2.73
C TYR A 65 7.30 -6.27 2.40
N ASP A 66 8.14 -6.57 3.39
CA ASP A 66 9.19 -7.58 3.30
C ASP A 66 8.64 -8.94 3.77
N THR A 67 8.44 -9.88 2.83
CA THR A 67 7.81 -11.17 3.13
C THR A 67 8.72 -12.12 3.91
N GLN A 68 10.01 -11.81 4.06
CA GLN A 68 10.94 -12.61 4.86
C GLN A 68 10.89 -12.19 6.33
N LYS A 69 10.73 -10.89 6.57
CA LYS A 69 10.66 -10.31 7.92
C LYS A 69 9.23 -10.17 8.45
N CYS A 70 8.25 -10.22 7.55
CA CYS A 70 6.86 -9.92 7.83
C CYS A 70 6.64 -8.48 8.34
N GLU A 71 7.39 -7.53 7.79
CA GLU A 71 7.44 -6.13 8.25
C GLU A 71 7.12 -5.15 7.14
N TRP A 72 6.39 -4.09 7.49
CA TRP A 72 6.15 -2.93 6.63
C TRP A 72 7.27 -1.90 6.75
N ASN A 73 7.62 -1.28 5.63
CA ASN A 73 8.55 -0.17 5.56
C ASN A 73 7.99 0.92 4.67
N GLN A 74 7.89 2.14 5.17
CA GLN A 74 7.52 3.31 4.38
C GLN A 74 8.74 3.82 3.61
N VAL A 75 8.57 4.11 2.33
CA VAL A 75 9.60 4.72 1.48
C VAL A 75 9.07 6.03 0.94
N VAL A 76 9.73 7.14 1.26
CA VAL A 76 9.38 8.47 0.76
C VAL A 76 10.31 8.84 -0.38
N LEU A 77 9.75 9.26 -1.52
CA LEU A 77 10.50 9.79 -2.64
C LEU A 77 10.93 11.22 -2.31
N GLN A 78 12.23 11.45 -2.11
CA GLN A 78 12.77 12.79 -1.82
C GLN A 78 12.62 13.79 -2.98
N THR A 79 12.32 13.33 -4.20
CA THR A 79 12.17 14.16 -5.40
C THR A 79 11.09 13.59 -6.33
N ALA A 80 9.85 13.44 -5.86
CA ALA A 80 8.74 13.06 -6.74
C ALA A 80 8.51 14.16 -7.79
N GLN A 81 9.18 14.04 -8.94
CA GLN A 81 8.79 14.71 -10.17
C GLN A 81 7.67 13.87 -10.81
N PRO A 82 6.44 14.41 -10.95
CA PRO A 82 5.26 13.66 -11.40
C PRO A 82 5.42 12.95 -12.76
N GLU A 83 6.37 13.36 -13.59
CA GLU A 83 6.53 12.91 -14.98
C GLU A 83 7.24 11.56 -15.18
N HIS A 84 7.84 10.95 -14.15
CA HIS A 84 8.77 9.82 -14.34
C HIS A 84 8.34 8.47 -13.74
N ILE A 85 7.13 8.34 -13.21
CA ILE A 85 6.63 7.02 -12.77
C ILE A 85 5.69 6.49 -13.85
N GLY A 86 6.20 5.51 -14.60
CA GLY A 86 5.64 5.02 -15.86
C GLY A 86 4.15 4.67 -15.78
N ALA A 87 3.39 5.32 -16.65
CA ALA A 87 2.16 4.75 -17.20
C ALA A 87 2.50 3.42 -17.88
N ILE A 88 1.71 2.39 -17.58
CA ILE A 88 1.60 1.18 -18.39
C ILE A 88 0.35 1.32 -19.26
#